data_AF-A0A5E4JSM6-F1
#
_entry.id   AF-A0A5E4JSM6-F1
#
_cell.length_a   1.000
_cell.length_b   1.000
_cell.length_c   1.000
_cell.angle_alpha   90.00
_cell.angle_beta   90.00
_cell.angle_gamma   90.00
#
_symmetry.space_group_name_H-M   'P 1'
#
loop_
_entity.id
_entity.type
_entity.pdbx_description
1 polymer ?
#
loop_
_entity_poly.entity_id
_entity_poly.type
_entity_poly.pdbx_seq_one_letter_code
_entity_poly.pdbx_strand_id
1 'polypeptide(L)'
;MLTIGYGDITAAGIGKVLIVVEGLFGWIFFGVIVYRIVAVKEDSILEEIHNMTNQEQISRLRNYLFISNTNLTRFLSKHKSKKEIKKEEVFELNLISTTLEANIADAARFLCRERVPSTDILREEDLLLITKGIEVCIASLIKALEMIPKKDRDDDMELYTNIEKILEYNKRVYNFSNIQTSSKKIDELRILNEKLEKYLKA
;
A
#
# COMPACT_ATOMS: atom_id res chain seq x y z
N MET A 1 65.58 -45.55 -2.53
CA MET A 1 65.31 -44.34 -1.72
C MET A 1 64.37 -43.47 -2.54
N LEU A 2 63.25 -43.03 -1.95
CA LEU A 2 62.07 -42.46 -2.60
C LEU A 2 62.37 -41.34 -3.62
N THR A 3 61.66 -41.35 -4.75
CA THR A 3 61.30 -40.12 -5.46
C THR A 3 59.90 -40.28 -6.05
N ILE A 4 58.88 -40.05 -5.22
CA ILE A 4 57.53 -39.71 -5.69
C ILE A 4 57.55 -38.18 -5.79
N GLY A 5 57.93 -37.67 -6.96
CA GLY A 5 58.03 -36.24 -7.24
C GLY A 5 57.22 -35.90 -8.48
N TYR A 6 55.95 -35.55 -8.29
CA TYR A 6 55.16 -34.75 -9.25
C TYR A 6 55.76 -33.33 -9.31
N GLY A 7 56.98 -33.18 -9.80
CA GLY A 7 57.78 -31.97 -9.61
C GLY A 7 58.61 -31.49 -10.79
N ASP A 8 58.68 -32.24 -11.90
CA ASP A 8 59.49 -31.81 -13.05
C ASP A 8 58.80 -32.09 -14.40
N ILE A 9 57.63 -31.48 -14.58
CA ILE A 9 57.08 -31.27 -15.93
C ILE A 9 57.34 -29.80 -16.26
N THR A 10 58.59 -29.49 -16.61
CA THR A 10 58.91 -28.21 -17.24
C THR A 10 58.29 -28.21 -18.63
N ALA A 11 57.10 -27.62 -18.76
CA ALA A 11 56.41 -27.53 -20.03
C ALA A 11 57.28 -26.82 -21.07
N ALA A 12 57.61 -27.49 -22.17
CA ALA A 12 58.37 -26.94 -23.28
C ALA A 12 57.45 -26.68 -24.49
N GLY A 13 57.70 -25.60 -25.23
CA GLY A 13 56.92 -25.24 -26.42
C GLY A 13 55.44 -24.95 -26.14
N ILE A 14 54.54 -25.57 -26.91
CA ILE A 14 53.08 -25.37 -26.87
C ILE A 14 52.48 -25.70 -25.48
N GLY A 15 53.12 -26.56 -24.69
CA GLY A 15 52.67 -26.92 -23.35
C GLY A 15 52.58 -25.74 -22.37
N LYS A 16 53.44 -24.71 -22.51
CA LYS A 16 53.37 -23.50 -21.67
C LYS A 16 52.07 -22.73 -21.90
N VAL A 17 51.63 -22.65 -23.16
CA VAL A 17 50.41 -21.95 -23.54
C VAL A 17 49.20 -22.71 -23.00
N LEU A 18 49.19 -24.04 -23.09
CA LEU A 18 48.10 -24.88 -22.57
C LEU A 18 47.91 -24.72 -21.05
N ILE A 19 48.99 -24.68 -20.27
CA ILE A 19 48.93 -24.49 -18.82
C ILE A 19 48.34 -23.11 -18.46
N VAL A 20 48.73 -22.06 -19.19
CA VAL A 20 48.18 -20.71 -18.96
C VAL A 20 46.68 -20.67 -19.30
N VAL A 21 46.30 -21.30 -20.42
CA VAL A 21 44.90 -21.39 -20.84
C VAL A 21 44.07 -22.18 -19.82
N GLU A 22 44.59 -23.30 -19.31
CA GLU A 22 43.93 -24.10 -18.27
C GLU A 22 43.73 -23.29 -16.97
N GLY A 23 44.75 -22.54 -16.55
CA GLY A 23 44.64 -21.62 -15.40
C GLY A 23 43.57 -20.54 -15.61
N LEU A 24 43.48 -19.97 -16.82
CA LEU A 24 42.44 -19.01 -17.17
C LEU A 24 41.04 -19.64 -17.13
N PHE A 25 40.87 -20.85 -17.67
CA PHE A 25 39.60 -21.56 -17.60
C PHE A 25 39.19 -21.89 -16.16
N GLY A 26 40.13 -22.33 -15.33
CA GLY A 26 39.89 -22.56 -13.91
C GLY A 26 39.41 -21.30 -13.19
N TRP A 27 40.03 -20.15 -13.50
CA TRP A 27 39.64 -18.87 -12.92
C TRP A 27 38.26 -18.40 -13.40
N ILE A 28 37.94 -18.56 -14.70
CA ILE A 28 36.61 -18.26 -15.25
C ILE A 28 35.56 -19.14 -14.59
N PHE A 29 35.81 -20.45 -14.48
CA PHE A 29 34.86 -21.38 -13.88
C PHE A 29 34.58 -21.06 -12.40
N PHE A 30 35.64 -20.72 -11.65
CA PHE A 30 35.51 -20.23 -10.29
C PHE A 30 34.68 -18.95 -10.23
N GLY A 31 34.95 -17.98 -11.10
CA GLY A 31 34.18 -16.74 -11.22
C GLY A 31 32.69 -16.99 -11.50
N VAL A 32 32.36 -17.92 -12.39
CA VAL A 32 30.97 -18.30 -12.71
C VAL A 32 30.27 -18.92 -11.49
N ILE A 33 30.95 -19.80 -10.75
CA ILE A 33 30.38 -20.40 -9.53
C ILE A 33 30.11 -19.33 -8.48
N VAL A 34 31.09 -18.47 -8.20
CA VAL A 34 30.94 -17.38 -7.21
C VAL A 34 29.84 -16.42 -7.64
N TYR A 35 29.81 -15.99 -8.90
CA TYR A 35 28.77 -15.14 -9.45
C TYR A 35 27.38 -15.74 -9.23
N ARG A 36 27.20 -17.04 -9.51
CA ARG A 36 25.92 -17.71 -9.31
C ARG A 36 25.49 -17.76 -7.84
N ILE A 37 26.43 -17.98 -6.92
CA ILE A 37 26.15 -17.97 -5.47
C ILE A 37 25.73 -16.57 -5.02
N VAL A 38 26.41 -15.53 -5.50
CA VAL A 38 26.09 -14.14 -5.19
C VAL A 38 24.72 -13.76 -5.77
N ALA A 39 24.46 -14.09 -7.03
CA ALA A 39 23.18 -13.79 -7.69
C ALA A 39 21.98 -14.37 -6.92
N VAL A 40 22.06 -15.63 -6.46
CA VAL A 40 20.98 -16.25 -5.67
C VAL A 40 20.75 -15.51 -4.34
N LYS A 41 21.83 -14.99 -3.71
CA LYS A 41 21.68 -14.18 -2.50
C LYS A 41 21.11 -12.80 -2.78
N GLU A 42 21.52 -12.16 -3.87
CA GLU A 42 20.97 -10.87 -4.30
C GLU A 42 19.47 -10.97 -4.57
N ASP A 43 19.02 -12.03 -5.26
CA ASP A 43 17.60 -12.28 -5.51
C ASP A 43 16.80 -12.43 -4.20
N SER A 44 17.33 -13.20 -3.24
CA SER A 44 16.69 -13.38 -1.93
C SER A 44 16.63 -12.08 -1.12
N ILE A 45 17.67 -11.26 -1.17
CA ILE A 45 17.71 -9.96 -0.47
C ILE A 45 16.71 -8.99 -1.11
N LEU A 46 16.63 -8.99 -2.44
CA LEU A 46 15.66 -8.15 -3.16
C LEU A 46 14.23 -8.53 -2.78
N GLU A 47 13.90 -9.81 -2.70
CA GLU A 47 12.60 -10.30 -2.24
C GLU A 47 12.29 -9.85 -0.80
N GLU A 48 13.27 -9.92 0.11
CA GLU A 48 13.11 -9.45 1.48
C GLU A 48 12.86 -7.93 1.55
N ILE A 49 13.62 -7.14 0.80
CA ILE A 49 13.44 -5.69 0.72
C ILE A 49 12.06 -5.34 0.16
N HIS A 50 11.59 -6.05 -0.87
CA HIS A 50 10.25 -5.86 -1.41
C HIS A 50 9.17 -6.15 -0.35
N ASN A 51 9.28 -7.27 0.35
CA ASN A 51 8.37 -7.63 1.43
C ASN A 51 8.35 -6.59 2.57
N MET A 52 9.51 -6.15 3.03
CA MET A 52 9.63 -5.11 4.06
C MET A 52 8.99 -3.80 3.61
N THR A 53 9.26 -3.39 2.37
CA THR A 53 8.71 -2.16 1.78
C THR A 53 7.19 -2.21 1.72
N ASN A 54 6.61 -3.34 1.31
CA ASN A 54 5.16 -3.53 1.24
C ASN A 54 4.52 -3.50 2.64
N GLN A 55 5.11 -4.18 3.62
CA GLN A 55 4.63 -4.16 5.00
C GLN A 55 4.69 -2.75 5.61
N GLU A 56 5.74 -2.00 5.33
CA GLU A 56 5.86 -0.63 5.78
C GLU A 56 4.77 0.26 5.15
N GLN A 57 4.51 0.12 3.85
CA GLN A 57 3.43 0.84 3.18
C GLN A 57 2.05 0.52 3.77
N ILE A 58 1.74 -0.75 4.02
CA ILE A 58 0.50 -1.17 4.69
C ILE A 58 0.39 -0.55 6.09
N SER A 59 1.47 -0.60 6.87
CA SER A 59 1.51 -0.04 8.22
C SER A 59 1.25 1.47 8.21
N ARG A 60 1.87 2.20 7.26
CA ARG A 60 1.65 3.64 7.06
C ARG A 60 0.19 3.95 6.70
N LEU A 61 -0.40 3.23 5.74
CA LEU A 61 -1.81 3.41 5.35
C LEU A 61 -2.75 3.19 6.53
N ARG A 62 -2.55 2.12 7.31
CA ARG A 62 -3.35 1.85 8.50
C ARG A 62 -3.24 2.96 9.53
N ASN A 63 -2.05 3.50 9.74
CA ASN A 63 -1.82 4.62 10.65
C ASN A 63 -2.53 5.89 10.16
N TYR A 64 -2.46 6.21 8.86
CA TYR A 64 -3.15 7.36 8.29
C TYR A 64 -4.67 7.27 8.42
N LEU A 65 -5.25 6.09 8.17
CA LEU A 65 -6.69 5.86 8.39
C LEU A 65 -7.05 5.98 9.88
N PHE A 66 -6.22 5.44 10.77
CA PHE A 66 -6.42 5.56 12.21
C PHE A 66 -6.41 7.02 12.69
N ILE A 67 -5.46 7.82 12.23
CA ILE A 67 -5.36 9.25 12.54
C ILE A 67 -6.57 10.00 11.97
N SER A 68 -6.98 9.70 10.74
CA SER A 68 -8.16 10.32 10.12
C SER A 68 -9.43 10.04 10.91
N ASN A 69 -9.63 8.78 11.32
CA ASN A 69 -10.76 8.42 12.17
C ASN A 69 -10.69 9.09 13.55
N THR A 70 -9.50 9.23 14.12
CA THR A 70 -9.31 9.94 15.39
C THR A 70 -9.69 11.41 15.28
N ASN A 71 -9.32 12.06 14.18
CA ASN A 71 -9.70 13.45 13.90
C ASN A 71 -11.21 13.60 13.74
N LEU A 72 -11.86 12.71 12.98
CA LEU A 72 -13.32 12.70 12.85
C LEU A 72 -14.02 12.42 14.17
N THR A 73 -13.53 11.47 14.96
CA THR A 73 -14.11 11.13 16.27
C THR A 73 -13.96 12.30 17.24
N ARG A 74 -12.81 12.98 17.21
CA ARG A 74 -12.59 14.21 18.00
C ARG A 74 -13.58 15.29 17.59
N PHE A 75 -13.74 15.52 16.29
CA PHE A 75 -14.72 16.46 15.75
C PHE A 75 -16.15 16.14 16.22
N LEU A 76 -16.58 14.88 16.08
CA LEU A 76 -17.89 14.42 16.54
C LEU A 76 -18.06 14.60 18.06
N SER A 77 -17.05 14.30 18.85
CA SER A 77 -17.10 14.43 20.31
C SER A 77 -17.23 15.88 20.77
N LYS A 78 -16.55 16.80 20.09
CA LYS A 78 -16.58 18.24 20.36
C LYS A 78 -17.97 18.84 20.08
N HIS A 79 -18.69 18.27 19.12
CA HIS A 79 -20.00 18.78 18.69
C HIS A 79 -21.18 17.91 19.15
N LYS A 80 -20.95 16.83 19.91
CA LYS A 80 -21.99 15.88 20.37
C LYS A 80 -23.13 16.52 21.16
N SER A 81 -22.86 17.61 21.87
CA SER A 81 -23.86 18.36 22.67
C SER A 81 -24.57 19.47 21.89
N LYS A 82 -24.12 19.78 20.67
CA LYS A 82 -24.73 20.80 19.81
C LYS A 82 -25.66 20.13 18.81
N LYS A 83 -26.84 20.73 18.58
CA LYS A 83 -27.77 20.28 17.54
C LYS A 83 -27.30 20.63 16.14
N GLU A 84 -26.54 21.72 16.00
CA GLU A 84 -26.09 22.27 14.72
C GLU A 84 -24.66 22.81 14.85
N ILE A 85 -23.92 22.69 13.76
CA ILE A 85 -22.52 23.10 13.60
C ILE A 85 -22.50 24.50 12.96
N LYS A 86 -21.60 25.37 13.43
CA LYS A 86 -21.40 26.73 12.86
C LYS A 86 -20.55 26.69 11.59
N LYS A 87 -20.59 27.75 10.78
CA LYS A 87 -19.80 27.86 9.53
C LYS A 87 -18.30 27.67 9.73
N GLU A 88 -17.71 28.16 10.84
CA GLU A 88 -16.28 27.96 11.13
C GLU A 88 -15.94 26.50 11.44
N GLU A 89 -16.91 25.75 11.96
CA GLU A 89 -16.77 24.33 12.30
C GLU A 89 -16.98 23.45 11.04
N VAL A 90 -17.71 23.93 10.03
CA VAL A 90 -17.77 23.31 8.69
C VAL A 90 -16.40 23.36 8.00
N PHE A 91 -15.67 24.46 8.15
CA PHE A 91 -14.29 24.57 7.64
C PHE A 91 -13.35 23.56 8.29
N GLU A 92 -13.46 23.32 9.61
CA GLU A 92 -12.70 22.27 10.31
C GLU A 92 -13.00 20.89 9.70
N LEU A 93 -14.27 20.60 9.39
CA LEU A 93 -14.67 19.36 8.74
C LEU A 93 -14.13 19.27 7.30
N ASN A 94 -14.12 20.37 6.54
CA ASN A 94 -13.54 20.40 5.20
C ASN A 94 -12.05 20.01 5.24
N LEU A 95 -11.26 20.57 6.16
CA LEU A 95 -9.85 20.21 6.32
C LEU A 95 -9.66 18.72 6.67
N ILE A 96 -10.50 18.19 7.55
CA ILE A 96 -10.51 16.77 7.90
C ILE A 96 -10.88 15.92 6.68
N SER A 97 -11.86 16.36 5.88
CA SER A 97 -12.31 15.70 4.66
C SER A 97 -11.22 15.68 3.59
N THR A 98 -10.50 16.78 3.36
CA THR A 98 -9.35 16.83 2.44
C THR A 98 -8.26 15.86 2.85
N THR A 99 -7.95 15.79 4.16
CA THR A 99 -6.94 14.86 4.67
C THR A 99 -7.40 13.40 4.48
N LEU A 100 -8.68 13.12 4.73
CA LEU A 100 -9.26 11.80 4.54
C LEU A 100 -9.27 11.41 3.05
N GLU A 101 -9.62 12.34 2.16
CA GLU A 101 -9.60 12.14 0.70
C GLU A 101 -8.22 11.70 0.24
N ALA A 102 -7.17 12.42 0.62
CA ALA A 102 -5.79 12.06 0.28
C ALA A 102 -5.42 10.66 0.79
N ASN A 103 -5.79 10.34 2.04
CA ASN A 103 -5.47 9.05 2.64
C ASN A 103 -6.22 7.88 1.98
N ILE A 104 -7.49 8.06 1.61
CA ILE A 104 -8.26 7.05 0.87
C ILE A 104 -7.74 6.94 -0.57
N ALA A 105 -7.34 8.04 -1.20
CA ALA A 105 -6.74 8.03 -2.53
C ALA A 105 -5.43 7.24 -2.55
N ASP A 106 -4.56 7.42 -1.54
CA ASP A 106 -3.32 6.67 -1.41
C ASP A 106 -3.57 5.19 -1.13
N ALA A 107 -4.58 4.86 -0.31
CA ALA A 107 -5.02 3.48 -0.14
C ALA A 107 -5.52 2.88 -1.46
N ALA A 108 -6.33 3.61 -2.23
CA ALA A 108 -6.83 3.17 -3.53
C ALA A 108 -5.68 2.96 -4.53
N ARG A 109 -4.69 3.85 -4.58
CA ARG A 109 -3.52 3.72 -5.46
C ARG A 109 -2.65 2.53 -5.10
N PHE A 110 -2.47 2.28 -3.80
CA PHE A 110 -1.70 1.13 -3.33
C PHE A 110 -2.40 -0.19 -3.65
N LEU A 111 -3.70 -0.29 -3.36
CA LEU A 111 -4.48 -1.50 -3.57
C LEU A 111 -4.75 -1.77 -5.06
N CYS A 112 -5.14 -0.75 -5.83
CA CYS A 112 -5.51 -0.90 -7.24
C CYS A 112 -4.32 -0.80 -8.20
N ARG A 113 -3.08 -1.04 -7.73
CA ARG A 113 -1.88 -0.88 -8.55
C ARG A 113 -1.83 -1.97 -9.63
N GLU A 114 -2.07 -1.60 -10.88
CA GLU A 114 -2.09 -2.51 -12.05
C GLU A 114 -0.77 -3.29 -12.32
N ARG A 115 0.32 -2.97 -11.63
CA ARG A 115 1.67 -3.52 -11.90
C ARG A 115 2.37 -4.07 -10.67
N VAL A 116 1.66 -4.81 -9.83
CA VAL A 116 2.35 -5.69 -8.87
C VAL A 116 2.49 -7.06 -9.53
N PRO A 117 3.71 -7.52 -9.88
CA PRO A 117 3.90 -8.87 -10.35
C PRO A 117 3.34 -9.84 -9.30
N SER A 118 2.69 -10.90 -9.78
CA SER A 118 1.77 -11.80 -9.08
C SER A 118 2.31 -12.56 -7.85
N THR A 119 3.51 -12.20 -7.38
CA THR A 119 4.22 -12.79 -6.24
C THR A 119 3.98 -12.02 -4.93
N ASP A 120 3.62 -10.74 -4.98
CA ASP A 120 3.28 -9.94 -3.79
C ASP A 120 1.77 -10.00 -3.52
N ILE A 121 1.30 -11.15 -3.03
CA ILE A 121 -0.09 -11.31 -2.62
C ILE A 121 -0.29 -10.48 -1.36
N LEU A 122 -0.92 -9.31 -1.51
CA LEU A 122 -1.48 -8.58 -0.38
C LEU A 122 -2.30 -9.57 0.46
N ARG A 123 -1.90 -9.80 1.71
CA ARG A 123 -2.59 -10.76 2.57
C ARG A 123 -4.03 -10.31 2.73
N GLU A 124 -4.96 -11.26 2.68
CA GLU A 124 -6.40 -10.99 2.85
C GLU A 124 -6.68 -10.22 4.16
N GLU A 125 -5.92 -10.51 5.21
CA GLU A 125 -5.99 -9.80 6.49
C GLU A 125 -5.63 -8.31 6.37
N ASP A 126 -4.58 -7.98 5.62
CA ASP A 126 -4.15 -6.59 5.44
C ASP A 126 -5.19 -5.81 4.62
N LEU A 127 -5.73 -6.44 3.58
CA LEU A 127 -6.85 -5.90 2.79
C LEU A 127 -8.08 -5.63 3.68
N LEU A 128 -8.45 -6.60 4.52
CA LEU A 128 -9.58 -6.49 5.44
C LEU A 128 -9.38 -5.35 6.45
N LEU A 129 -8.18 -5.19 6.99
CA LEU A 129 -7.87 -4.13 7.94
C LEU A 129 -7.92 -2.75 7.30
N ILE A 130 -7.39 -2.59 6.08
CA ILE A 130 -7.43 -1.33 5.35
C ILE A 130 -8.89 -0.98 4.99
N THR A 131 -9.63 -1.92 4.42
CA THR A 131 -11.05 -1.71 4.06
C THR A 131 -11.90 -1.37 5.27
N LYS A 132 -11.73 -2.06 6.41
CA LYS A 132 -12.44 -1.73 7.65
C LYS A 132 -12.04 -0.35 8.18
N GLY A 133 -10.77 0.03 8.07
CA GLY A 133 -10.31 1.37 8.43
C GLY A 133 -11.00 2.47 7.62
N ILE A 134 -11.12 2.28 6.31
CA ILE A 134 -11.85 3.18 5.40
C ILE A 134 -13.33 3.24 5.77
N GLU A 135 -13.95 2.07 6.01
CA GLU A 135 -15.35 1.97 6.40
C GLU A 135 -15.67 2.79 7.65
N VAL A 136 -14.85 2.66 8.71
CA VAL A 136 -15.04 3.42 9.95
C VAL A 136 -14.88 4.93 9.70
N CYS A 137 -13.90 5.34 8.89
CA CYS A 137 -13.73 6.75 8.54
C CYS A 137 -14.95 7.31 7.81
N ILE A 138 -15.47 6.59 6.82
CA ILE A 138 -16.65 7.00 6.05
C ILE A 138 -17.89 7.07 6.94
N ALA A 139 -18.09 6.08 7.82
CA ALA A 139 -19.20 6.09 8.77
C ALA A 139 -19.14 7.30 9.72
N SER A 140 -17.94 7.65 10.19
CA SER A 140 -17.73 8.84 11.03
C SER A 140 -17.93 10.14 10.24
N LEU A 141 -17.51 10.19 8.99
CA LEU A 141 -17.75 11.34 8.10
C LEU A 141 -19.24 11.55 7.86
N ILE A 142 -20.01 10.51 7.55
CA ILE A 142 -21.47 10.60 7.34
C ILE A 142 -22.14 11.18 8.58
N LYS A 143 -21.78 10.72 9.78
CA LYS A 143 -22.30 11.28 11.03
C LYS A 143 -21.96 12.75 11.22
N ALA A 144 -20.78 13.18 10.76
CA ALA A 144 -20.39 14.59 10.83
C ALA A 144 -21.22 15.44 9.83
N LEU A 145 -21.46 14.93 8.62
CA LEU A 145 -22.29 15.58 7.61
C LEU A 145 -23.76 15.67 8.03
N GLU A 146 -24.27 14.69 8.78
CA GLU A 146 -25.62 14.70 9.37
C GLU A 146 -25.85 15.88 10.31
N MET A 147 -24.79 16.37 10.97
CA MET A 147 -24.85 17.51 11.90
C MET A 147 -24.82 18.88 11.21
N ILE A 148 -24.56 18.93 9.90
CA ILE A 148 -24.56 20.18 9.13
C ILE A 148 -25.99 20.55 8.72
N PRO A 149 -26.49 21.74 9.11
CA PRO A 149 -27.80 22.21 8.69
C PRO A 149 -27.85 22.37 7.16
N LYS A 150 -28.99 22.01 6.55
CA LYS A 150 -29.15 22.03 5.09
C LYS A 150 -28.85 23.38 4.42
N LYS A 151 -29.01 24.48 5.14
CA LYS A 151 -28.79 25.83 4.60
C LYS A 151 -27.30 26.15 4.37
N ASP A 152 -26.42 25.60 5.19
CA ASP A 152 -24.97 25.83 5.10
C ASP A 152 -24.27 24.77 4.21
N ARG A 153 -25.05 23.81 3.68
CA ARG A 153 -24.58 22.78 2.75
C ARG A 153 -24.28 23.33 1.36
N ASP A 154 -25.14 24.20 0.85
CA ASP A 154 -25.00 24.73 -0.52
C ASP A 154 -23.84 25.74 -0.66
N ASP A 155 -23.32 26.26 0.45
CA ASP A 155 -22.30 27.30 0.48
C ASP A 155 -20.86 26.76 0.35
N ASP A 156 -20.61 25.47 0.63
CA ASP A 156 -19.24 24.93 0.76
C ASP A 156 -18.92 23.88 -0.33
N MET A 157 -18.83 24.34 -1.57
CA MET A 157 -18.55 23.47 -2.75
C MET A 157 -17.27 22.63 -2.62
N GLU A 158 -16.29 23.06 -1.83
CA GLU A 158 -15.04 22.32 -1.66
C GLU A 158 -15.25 21.04 -0.84
N LEU A 159 -16.00 21.12 0.26
CA LEU A 159 -16.35 19.96 1.08
C LEU A 159 -17.07 18.89 0.24
N TYR A 160 -18.03 19.30 -0.59
CA TYR A 160 -18.77 18.41 -1.48
C TYR A 160 -17.88 17.75 -2.53
N THR A 161 -17.00 18.53 -3.15
CA THR A 161 -16.01 18.02 -4.11
C THR A 161 -15.12 16.96 -3.46
N ASN A 162 -14.72 17.17 -2.20
CA ASN A 162 -13.91 16.20 -1.46
C ASN A 162 -14.69 14.93 -1.14
N ILE A 163 -15.96 15.04 -0.77
CA ILE A 163 -16.85 13.90 -0.52
C ILE A 163 -17.06 13.08 -1.79
N GLU A 164 -17.22 13.72 -2.96
CA GLU A 164 -17.32 13.04 -4.26
C GLU A 164 -16.05 12.24 -4.58
N LYS A 165 -14.87 12.83 -4.37
CA LYS A 165 -13.60 12.12 -4.55
C LYS A 165 -13.45 10.95 -3.59
N ILE A 166 -13.80 11.14 -2.31
CA ILE A 166 -13.81 10.06 -1.31
C ILE A 166 -14.70 8.91 -1.78
N LEU A 167 -15.89 9.20 -2.29
CA LEU A 167 -16.80 8.20 -2.85
C LEU A 167 -16.18 7.47 -4.05
N GLU A 168 -15.56 8.21 -4.97
CA GLU A 168 -14.91 7.63 -6.15
C GLU A 168 -13.79 6.66 -5.76
N TYR A 169 -12.87 7.09 -4.89
CA TYR A 169 -11.79 6.23 -4.43
C TYR A 169 -12.29 5.05 -3.62
N ASN A 170 -13.30 5.23 -2.77
CA ASN A 170 -13.87 4.13 -2.02
C ASN A 170 -14.56 3.10 -2.93
N LYS A 171 -15.21 3.52 -4.02
CA LYS A 171 -15.75 2.61 -5.04
C LYS A 171 -14.64 1.80 -5.71
N ARG A 172 -13.49 2.41 -6.01
CA ARG A 172 -12.33 1.70 -6.57
C ARG A 172 -11.82 0.64 -5.60
N VAL A 173 -11.63 1.00 -4.33
CA VAL A 173 -11.21 0.08 -3.28
C VAL A 173 -12.22 -1.07 -3.13
N TYR A 174 -13.52 -0.75 -3.03
CA TYR A 174 -14.59 -1.75 -2.95
C TYR A 174 -14.56 -2.73 -4.11
N ASN A 175 -14.46 -2.23 -5.34
CA ASN A 175 -14.42 -3.08 -6.54
C ASN A 175 -13.21 -4.01 -6.51
N PHE A 176 -12.03 -3.48 -6.16
CA PHE A 176 -10.82 -4.29 -6.01
C PHE A 176 -10.98 -5.36 -4.93
N SER A 177 -11.46 -4.99 -3.74
CA SER A 177 -11.65 -5.91 -2.62
C SER A 177 -12.71 -6.97 -2.92
N ASN A 178 -13.78 -6.63 -3.64
CA ASN A 178 -14.82 -7.58 -4.02
C ASN A 178 -14.33 -8.60 -5.06
N ILE A 179 -13.40 -8.22 -5.94
CA ILE A 179 -12.72 -9.14 -6.86
C ILE A 179 -11.80 -10.09 -6.07
N GLN A 180 -11.08 -9.57 -5.09
CA GLN A 180 -10.09 -10.33 -4.34
C GLN A 180 -10.69 -11.18 -3.20
N THR A 181 -11.89 -10.85 -2.72
CA THR A 181 -12.51 -11.49 -1.55
C THR A 181 -14.01 -11.71 -1.78
N SER A 182 -14.47 -12.96 -1.91
CA SER A 182 -15.90 -13.34 -2.08
C SER A 182 -16.76 -13.19 -0.80
N SER A 183 -16.44 -12.22 0.06
CA SER A 183 -16.95 -12.16 1.43
C SER A 183 -18.13 -11.19 1.58
N LYS A 184 -19.21 -11.66 2.25
CA LYS A 184 -20.32 -10.84 2.79
C LYS A 184 -19.86 -9.65 3.66
N LYS A 185 -18.60 -9.65 4.15
CA LYS A 185 -18.06 -8.57 4.99
C LYS A 185 -17.86 -7.24 4.23
N ILE A 186 -17.85 -7.26 2.89
CA ILE A 186 -17.61 -6.07 2.07
C ILE A 186 -18.92 -5.29 1.78
N ASP A 187 -20.10 -5.87 2.05
CA ASP A 187 -21.41 -5.24 1.80
C ASP A 187 -21.64 -3.94 2.60
N GLU A 188 -20.98 -3.75 3.75
CA GLU A 188 -21.11 -2.55 4.57
C GLU A 188 -20.57 -1.30 3.85
N LEU A 189 -19.48 -1.42 3.08
CA LEU A 189 -18.93 -0.34 2.27
C LEU A 189 -19.88 0.09 1.15
N ARG A 190 -20.61 -0.87 0.55
CA ARG A 190 -21.63 -0.57 -0.47
C ARG A 190 -22.76 0.26 0.12
N ILE A 191 -23.27 -0.12 1.29
CA ILE A 191 -24.34 0.60 1.99
C ILE A 191 -23.90 2.01 2.36
N LEU A 192 -22.65 2.18 2.83
CA LEU A 192 -22.11 3.49 3.16
C LEU A 192 -21.94 4.38 1.93
N ASN A 193 -21.50 3.82 0.79
CA ASN A 193 -21.43 4.54 -0.48
C ASN A 193 -22.82 5.02 -0.93
N GLU A 194 -23.84 4.18 -0.83
CA GLU A 194 -25.22 4.56 -1.15
C GLU A 194 -25.73 5.68 -0.24
N LYS A 195 -25.37 5.67 1.05
CA LYS A 195 -25.70 6.76 1.96
C LYS A 195 -24.99 8.05 1.58
N LEU A 196 -23.68 8.00 1.31
CA LEU A 196 -22.89 9.16 0.93
C LEU A 196 -23.41 9.80 -0.37
N GLU A 197 -23.77 8.97 -1.36
CA GLU A 197 -24.42 9.43 -2.60
C GLU A 197 -25.73 10.17 -2.36
N LYS A 198 -26.54 9.73 -1.38
CA LYS A 198 -27.77 10.43 -1.03
C LYS A 198 -27.49 11.82 -0.46
N TYR A 199 -26.39 12.02 0.26
CA TYR A 199 -25.99 13.34 0.77
C TYR A 199 -25.51 14.29 -0.32
N LEU A 200 -24.92 13.76 -1.40
CA LEU A 200 -24.49 14.56 -2.54
C LEU A 200 -25.65 15.00 -3.44
N LYS A 201 -26.79 14.28 -3.42
CA LYS A 201 -27.96 14.53 -4.28
C LYS A 201 -29.10 15.30 -3.59
N ALA A 202 -28.97 15.66 -2.32
CA ALA A 202 -30.06 16.14 -1.45
C ALA A 202 -29.79 17.50 -0.81
#